data_AF-A0A359HIM2-F1
#
_entry.id   AF-A0A359HIM2-F1
#
_cell.length_a   1.000
_cell.length_b   1.000
_cell.length_c   1.000
_cell.angle_alpha   90.00
_cell.angle_beta   90.00
_cell.angle_gamma   90.00
#
_symmetry.space_group_name_H-M   'P 1'
#
loop_
_entity.id
_entity.type
_entity.pdbx_description
1 polymer ?
#
loop_
_entity_poly.entity_id
_entity_poly.type
_entity_poly.pdbx_seq_one_letter_code
_entity_poly.pdbx_strand_id
1 'polypeptide(L)'
;MVQDLPANLTIFSFDDLYEKLDSFEDVYAQIVEKILELGQRPAGVLYAVPGHPLIAETTGPEILRRAREMEIPTRIVEGLSFLEPTFTALGLDPFPHTALVDALELGMAHHPPFPPDAPALIAQIYSRDVASEVKLTLMNLYPDEHPVKLIHAAGMENQIIEDLPLYEIDRSPHIGLLTVLYLP
;
A
#
# COMPACT_ATOMS: atom_id res chain seq x y z
N MET A 1 9.72 0.18 -17.84
CA MET A 1 11.13 -0.02 -17.41
C MET A 1 11.67 1.28 -16.86
N VAL A 2 12.35 1.24 -15.72
CA VAL A 2 12.99 2.41 -15.11
C VAL A 2 14.17 2.83 -16.00
N GLN A 3 14.20 4.09 -16.44
CA GLN A 3 15.13 4.58 -17.47
C GLN A 3 16.61 4.55 -17.03
N ASP A 4 16.86 4.53 -15.72
CA ASP A 4 18.21 4.62 -15.14
C ASP A 4 18.84 3.26 -14.76
N LEU A 5 18.19 2.14 -15.10
CA LEU A 5 18.79 0.82 -14.85
C LEU A 5 19.91 0.52 -15.85
N PRO A 6 21.01 -0.12 -15.42
CA PRO A 6 22.09 -0.50 -16.32
C PRO A 6 21.58 -1.32 -17.51
N ALA A 7 21.99 -0.97 -18.73
CA ALA A 7 21.50 -1.62 -19.97
C ALA A 7 21.81 -3.14 -20.06
N ASN A 8 22.76 -3.63 -19.25
CA ASN A 8 23.13 -5.05 -19.17
C ASN A 8 22.36 -5.83 -18.08
N LEU A 9 21.41 -5.19 -17.40
CA LEU A 9 20.60 -5.85 -16.39
C LEU A 9 19.54 -6.74 -17.05
N THR A 10 19.58 -8.04 -16.75
CA THR A 10 18.48 -8.95 -17.13
C THR A 10 17.36 -8.80 -16.12
N ILE A 11 16.22 -8.25 -16.55
CA ILE A 11 15.03 -8.03 -15.73
C ILE A 11 14.01 -9.13 -16.03
N PHE A 12 13.46 -9.72 -14.98
CA PHE A 12 12.33 -10.64 -15.06
C PHE A 12 11.18 -10.02 -14.27
N SER A 13 10.02 -9.82 -14.92
CA SER A 13 8.80 -9.41 -14.21
C SER A 13 7.99 -10.63 -13.78
N PHE A 14 7.12 -10.40 -12.80
CA PHE A 14 6.15 -11.39 -12.32
C PHE A 14 4.75 -11.14 -12.89
N ASP A 15 4.61 -10.25 -13.88
CA ASP A 15 3.31 -9.85 -14.45
C ASP A 15 2.54 -11.08 -14.97
N ASP A 16 3.27 -12.01 -15.59
CA ASP A 16 2.81 -13.32 -16.02
C ASP A 16 2.06 -14.13 -14.95
N LEU A 17 2.40 -13.96 -13.66
CA LEU A 17 1.73 -14.67 -12.56
C LEU A 17 0.34 -14.12 -12.30
N TYR A 18 0.14 -12.81 -12.46
CA TYR A 18 -1.17 -12.16 -12.29
C TYR A 18 -2.15 -12.57 -13.40
N GLU A 19 -1.66 -12.96 -14.57
CA GLU A 19 -2.51 -13.47 -15.66
C GLU A 19 -2.90 -14.95 -15.48
N LYS A 20 -2.08 -15.73 -14.76
CA LYS A 20 -2.19 -17.20 -14.68
C LYS A 20 -2.90 -17.70 -13.43
N LEU A 21 -3.01 -16.87 -12.40
CA LEU A 21 -3.52 -17.27 -11.08
C LEU A 21 -4.79 -16.52 -10.75
N ASP A 22 -5.71 -17.21 -10.06
CA ASP A 22 -7.04 -16.69 -9.77
C ASP A 22 -7.09 -15.85 -8.47
N SER A 23 -6.02 -15.83 -7.66
CA SER A 23 -5.96 -15.09 -6.40
C SER A 23 -4.64 -14.33 -6.22
N PHE A 24 -4.73 -13.11 -5.65
CA PHE A 24 -3.55 -12.31 -5.29
C PHE A 24 -2.67 -13.02 -4.25
N GLU A 25 -3.28 -13.74 -3.31
CA GLU A 25 -2.54 -14.52 -2.31
C GLU A 25 -1.63 -15.58 -2.96
N ASP A 26 -2.14 -16.30 -3.96
CA ASP A 26 -1.35 -17.31 -4.69
C ASP A 26 -0.23 -16.65 -5.51
N VAL A 27 -0.49 -15.49 -6.13
CA VAL A 27 0.53 -14.72 -6.84
C VAL A 27 1.65 -14.35 -5.88
N TYR A 28 1.32 -13.75 -4.73
CA TYR A 28 2.31 -13.31 -3.75
C TYR A 28 3.10 -14.49 -3.18
N ALA A 29 2.43 -15.60 -2.87
CA ALA A 29 3.09 -16.81 -2.40
C ALA A 29 4.11 -17.33 -3.43
N GLN A 30 3.75 -17.38 -4.71
CA GLN A 30 4.70 -17.82 -5.76
C GLN A 30 5.87 -16.85 -5.96
N ILE A 31 5.65 -15.54 -5.85
CA ILE A 31 6.73 -14.56 -5.89
C ILE A 31 7.70 -14.81 -4.73
N VAL A 32 7.19 -14.93 -3.51
CA VAL A 32 7.99 -15.19 -2.30
C VAL A 32 8.83 -16.46 -2.47
N GLU A 33 8.20 -17.57 -2.85
CA GLU A 33 8.88 -18.85 -3.09
C GLU A 33 9.98 -18.71 -4.14
N LYS A 34 9.67 -18.03 -5.25
CA LYS A 34 10.65 -17.85 -6.32
C LYS A 34 11.84 -17.02 -5.85
N ILE A 35 11.62 -15.92 -5.15
CA ILE A 35 12.70 -15.07 -4.64
C ILE A 35 13.59 -15.84 -3.65
N LEU A 36 13.01 -16.65 -2.75
CA LEU A 36 13.79 -17.49 -1.83
C LEU A 36 14.60 -18.58 -2.55
N GLU A 37 14.04 -19.21 -3.59
CA GLU A 37 14.76 -20.15 -4.45
C GLU A 37 15.94 -19.47 -5.16
N LEU A 38 15.73 -18.27 -5.72
CA LEU A 38 16.77 -17.49 -6.37
C LEU A 38 17.85 -17.02 -5.38
N GLY A 39 17.44 -16.60 -4.18
CA GLY A 39 18.33 -16.07 -3.13
C GLY A 39 19.32 -17.07 -2.56
N GLN A 40 19.02 -18.38 -2.63
CA GLN A 40 19.94 -19.44 -2.20
C GLN A 40 21.10 -19.70 -3.18
N ARG A 41 21.03 -19.13 -4.39
CA ARG A 41 22.08 -19.31 -5.40
C ARG A 41 23.33 -18.51 -5.00
N PRO A 42 24.55 -18.94 -5.36
CA PRO A 42 25.76 -18.16 -5.09
C PRO A 42 25.74 -16.73 -5.64
N ALA A 43 24.98 -16.47 -6.71
CA ALA A 43 24.83 -15.14 -7.30
C ALA A 43 23.80 -14.25 -6.56
N GLY A 44 22.95 -14.84 -5.71
CA GLY A 44 21.83 -14.16 -5.06
C GLY A 44 20.74 -13.69 -6.04
N VAL A 45 19.89 -12.79 -5.55
CA VAL A 45 18.81 -12.16 -6.32
C VAL A 45 18.58 -10.73 -5.84
N LEU A 46 18.24 -9.84 -6.76
CA LEU A 46 17.67 -8.53 -6.46
C LEU A 46 16.18 -8.60 -6.76
N TYR A 47 15.36 -8.40 -5.73
CA TYR A 47 13.92 -8.23 -5.89
C TYR A 47 13.60 -6.74 -5.75
N ALA A 48 12.95 -6.17 -6.77
CA ALA A 48 12.59 -4.76 -6.80
C ALA A 48 11.07 -4.63 -6.84
N VAL A 49 10.55 -3.77 -5.98
CA VAL A 49 9.13 -3.40 -5.92
C VAL A 49 8.99 -1.89 -6.09
N PRO A 50 7.84 -1.39 -6.59
CA PRO A 50 7.54 0.03 -6.53
C PRO A 50 7.45 0.49 -5.07
N GLY A 51 8.08 1.61 -4.76
CA GLY A 51 7.99 2.22 -3.44
C GLY A 51 9.01 1.66 -2.43
N HIS A 52 8.58 1.50 -1.18
CA HIS A 52 9.40 0.95 -0.11
C HIS A 52 9.08 -0.55 0.12
N PRO A 53 10.06 -1.46 0.16
CA PRO A 53 9.83 -2.92 0.29
C PRO A 53 9.13 -3.43 1.56
N LEU A 54 8.68 -2.54 2.44
CA LEU A 54 8.06 -2.86 3.74
C LEU A 54 6.83 -2.00 4.06
N ILE A 55 6.45 -1.07 3.19
CA ILE A 55 5.35 -0.14 3.44
C ILE A 55 4.21 -0.49 2.50
N ALA A 56 3.10 -0.98 3.06
CA ALA A 56 1.93 -1.44 2.31
C ALA A 56 2.29 -2.43 1.18
N GLU A 57 3.21 -3.34 1.47
CA GLU A 57 3.69 -4.34 0.52
C GLU A 57 3.76 -5.71 1.20
N THR A 58 3.20 -6.73 0.56
CA THR A 58 2.95 -8.05 1.16
C THR A 58 4.15 -8.99 1.05
N THR A 59 4.86 -8.97 -0.09
CA THR A 59 5.87 -9.98 -0.41
C THR A 59 7.18 -9.76 0.34
N GLY A 60 7.63 -8.52 0.48
CA GLY A 60 8.89 -8.11 1.10
C GLY A 60 9.01 -8.51 2.57
N PRO A 61 8.04 -8.17 3.45
CA PRO A 61 8.05 -8.65 4.83
C PRO A 61 8.11 -10.18 4.95
N GLU A 62 7.34 -10.89 4.11
CA GLU A 62 7.31 -12.36 4.13
C GLU A 62 8.62 -12.99 3.61
N ILE A 63 9.20 -12.43 2.54
CA ILE A 63 10.53 -12.82 2.04
C ILE A 63 11.57 -12.66 3.15
N LEU A 64 11.59 -11.53 3.86
CA LEU A 64 12.56 -11.30 4.94
C LEU A 64 12.37 -12.27 6.11
N ARG A 65 11.11 -12.54 6.49
CA ARG A 65 10.79 -13.48 7.57
C ARG A 65 11.32 -14.87 7.24
N ARG A 66 10.97 -15.40 6.06
CA ARG A 66 11.38 -16.74 5.62
C ARG A 66 12.87 -16.84 5.31
N ALA A 67 13.46 -15.82 4.69
CA ALA A 67 14.89 -15.78 4.45
C ALA A 67 15.70 -15.87 5.76
N ARG A 68 15.22 -15.22 6.84
CA ARG A 68 15.82 -15.34 8.18
C ARG A 68 15.73 -16.76 8.71
N GLU A 69 14.59 -17.43 8.56
CA GLU A 69 14.39 -18.83 8.99
C GLU A 69 15.29 -19.80 8.21
N MET A 70 15.60 -19.47 6.96
CA MET A 70 16.47 -20.24 6.07
C MET A 70 17.95 -19.82 6.14
N GLU A 71 18.30 -18.88 7.02
CA GLU A 71 19.65 -18.32 7.16
C GLU A 71 20.22 -17.70 5.87
N ILE A 72 19.34 -17.20 4.99
CA ILE A 72 19.73 -16.49 3.76
C ILE A 72 20.09 -15.03 4.13
N PRO A 73 21.31 -14.54 3.82
CA PRO A 73 21.68 -13.15 4.05
C PRO A 73 20.81 -12.20 3.23
N THR A 74 20.22 -11.20 3.88
CA THR A 74 19.34 -10.21 3.25
C THR A 74 19.83 -8.79 3.53
N ARG A 75 19.56 -7.90 2.57
CA ARG A 75 19.76 -6.45 2.71
C ARG A 75 18.57 -5.74 2.09
N ILE A 76 18.01 -4.79 2.81
CA ILE A 76 16.99 -3.87 2.30
C ILE A 76 17.69 -2.67 1.68
N VAL A 77 17.23 -2.27 0.49
CA VAL A 77 17.51 -0.97 -0.09
C VAL A 77 16.22 -0.18 0.02
N GLU A 78 16.26 0.89 0.82
CA GLU A 78 15.10 1.74 1.07
C GLU A 78 14.70 2.47 -0.22
N GLY A 79 13.38 2.61 -0.41
CA GLY A 79 12.79 3.38 -1.50
C GLY A 79 11.78 4.37 -0.94
N LEU A 80 11.46 5.41 -1.72
CA LEU A 80 10.41 6.36 -1.35
C LEU A 80 9.05 5.68 -1.41
N SER A 81 8.29 5.67 -0.32
CA SER A 81 6.97 5.04 -0.29
C SER A 81 5.88 5.95 -0.87
N PHE A 82 4.61 5.59 -0.67
CA PHE A 82 3.49 6.49 -0.96
C PHE A 82 3.28 7.54 0.14
N LEU A 83 3.83 7.34 1.35
CA LEU A 83 3.60 8.21 2.50
C LEU A 83 4.14 9.62 2.23
N GLU A 84 5.39 9.72 1.80
CA GLU A 84 6.07 10.99 1.55
C GLU A 84 5.36 11.86 0.50
N PRO A 85 5.01 11.35 -0.71
CA PRO A 85 4.26 12.14 -1.66
C PRO A 85 2.83 12.45 -1.18
N THR A 86 2.21 11.60 -0.36
CA THR A 86 0.86 11.85 0.19
C THR A 86 0.88 13.02 1.18
N PHE A 87 1.83 13.04 2.12
CA PHE A 87 1.98 14.16 3.05
C PHE A 87 2.40 15.45 2.35
N THR A 88 3.23 15.35 1.30
CA THR A 88 3.56 16.49 0.43
C THR A 88 2.31 17.04 -0.27
N ALA A 89 1.46 16.17 -0.82
CA ALA A 89 0.21 16.54 -1.48
C ALA A 89 -0.79 17.21 -0.52
N LEU A 90 -0.85 16.73 0.73
CA LEU A 90 -1.70 17.29 1.78
C LEU A 90 -1.13 18.58 2.39
N GLY A 91 0.19 18.84 2.26
CA GLY A 91 0.86 19.94 2.93
C GLY A 91 0.91 19.78 4.45
N LEU A 92 0.99 18.54 4.94
CA LEU A 92 0.89 18.21 6.36
C LEU A 92 2.14 17.49 6.87
N ASP A 93 2.40 17.64 8.17
CA ASP A 93 3.34 16.84 8.93
C ASP A 93 2.55 15.73 9.67
N PRO A 94 2.91 14.43 9.56
CA PRO A 94 2.23 13.37 10.28
C PRO A 94 2.40 13.45 11.80
N PHE A 95 3.38 14.20 12.31
CA PHE A 95 3.59 14.35 13.74
C PHE A 95 2.59 15.33 14.38
N PRO A 96 2.24 15.14 15.68
CA PRO A 96 2.70 14.06 16.56
C PRO A 96 1.87 12.77 16.51
N HIS A 97 0.69 12.77 15.88
CA HIS A 97 -0.33 11.75 16.12
C HIS A 97 -1.08 11.24 14.86
N THR A 98 -0.43 11.04 13.72
CA THR A 98 -1.10 10.40 12.57
C THR A 98 -1.07 8.87 12.66
N ALA A 99 -2.23 8.23 12.67
CA ALA A 99 -2.35 6.78 12.53
C ALA A 99 -2.14 6.36 11.06
N LEU A 100 -1.41 5.27 10.83
CA LEU A 100 -1.32 4.61 9.51
C LEU A 100 -2.12 3.31 9.57
N VAL A 101 -3.12 3.18 8.71
CA VAL A 101 -4.12 2.11 8.82
C VAL A 101 -4.30 1.42 7.47
N ASP A 102 -4.48 0.11 7.50
CA ASP A 102 -4.83 -0.69 6.34
C ASP A 102 -6.35 -0.72 6.15
N ALA A 103 -6.84 -0.41 4.94
CA ALA A 103 -8.27 -0.37 4.64
C ALA A 103 -8.97 -1.74 4.76
N LEU A 104 -8.28 -2.84 4.42
CA LEU A 104 -8.88 -4.17 4.48
C LEU A 104 -9.10 -4.58 5.93
N GLU A 105 -8.09 -4.38 6.78
CA GLU A 105 -8.18 -4.61 8.22
C GLU A 105 -9.24 -3.71 8.87
N LEU A 106 -9.28 -2.43 8.48
CA LEU A 106 -10.29 -1.49 9.00
C LEU A 106 -11.71 -1.86 8.56
N GLY A 107 -11.91 -2.29 7.32
CA GLY A 107 -13.21 -2.72 6.82
C GLY A 107 -13.75 -3.96 7.53
N MET A 108 -12.87 -4.82 8.07
CA MET A 108 -13.25 -5.98 8.87
C MET A 108 -13.52 -5.65 10.34
N ALA A 109 -13.11 -4.47 10.81
CA ALA A 109 -13.27 -4.05 12.19
C ALA A 109 -14.69 -3.52 12.48
N HIS A 110 -15.12 -3.59 13.75
CA HIS A 110 -16.39 -3.02 14.18
C HIS A 110 -16.31 -1.51 14.49
N HIS A 111 -15.11 -1.01 14.81
CA HIS A 111 -14.87 0.40 15.06
C HIS A 111 -13.44 0.78 14.65
N PRO A 112 -13.14 2.07 14.44
CA PRO A 112 -11.79 2.51 14.12
C PRO A 112 -10.81 2.18 15.27
N PRO A 113 -9.62 1.61 14.99
CA PRO A 113 -8.67 1.18 16.03
C PRO A 113 -7.76 2.30 16.56
N PHE A 114 -8.05 3.54 16.20
CA PHE A 114 -7.27 4.74 16.53
C PHE A 114 -8.16 5.79 17.22
N PRO A 115 -7.59 6.71 18.02
CA PRO A 115 -8.38 7.66 18.77
C PRO A 115 -8.97 8.75 17.85
N PRO A 116 -10.20 9.23 18.12
CA PRO A 116 -10.90 10.15 17.22
C PRO A 116 -10.38 11.60 17.21
N ASP A 117 -9.47 11.93 18.12
CA ASP A 117 -8.81 13.24 18.21
C ASP A 117 -7.45 13.27 17.49
N ALA A 118 -7.16 12.23 16.70
CA ALA A 118 -5.91 12.04 15.99
C ALA A 118 -6.18 11.76 14.49
N PRO A 119 -5.43 12.38 13.57
CA PRO A 119 -5.57 12.09 12.15
C PRO A 119 -5.26 10.63 11.82
N ALA A 120 -5.86 10.11 10.75
CA ALA A 120 -5.55 8.80 10.20
C ALA A 120 -5.33 8.86 8.70
N LEU A 121 -4.33 8.12 8.22
CA LEU A 121 -4.08 7.84 6.83
C LEU A 121 -4.39 6.37 6.57
N ILE A 122 -5.49 6.12 5.85
CA ILE A 122 -5.99 4.78 5.53
C ILE A 122 -5.56 4.43 4.10
N ALA A 123 -4.63 3.49 3.97
CA ALA A 123 -4.08 3.03 2.70
C ALA A 123 -4.89 1.86 2.12
N GLN A 124 -4.61 1.49 0.86
CA GLN A 124 -5.23 0.35 0.17
C GLN A 124 -6.74 0.50 -0.13
N ILE A 125 -7.25 1.72 -0.36
CA ILE A 125 -8.64 1.96 -0.80
C ILE A 125 -8.76 1.65 -2.31
N TYR A 126 -8.53 0.40 -2.72
CA TYR A 126 -8.38 0.07 -4.14
C TYR A 126 -9.68 -0.16 -4.90
N SER A 127 -10.81 -0.32 -4.20
CA SER A 127 -12.12 -0.55 -4.80
C SER A 127 -13.22 0.18 -4.04
N ARG A 128 -14.36 0.36 -4.69
CA ARG A 128 -15.55 0.95 -4.07
C ARG A 128 -16.08 0.10 -2.92
N ASP A 129 -15.96 -1.22 -3.03
CA ASP A 129 -16.38 -2.15 -1.97
C ASP A 129 -15.52 -1.94 -0.71
N VAL A 130 -14.19 -1.87 -0.86
CA VAL A 130 -13.28 -1.56 0.25
C VAL A 130 -13.58 -0.18 0.85
N ALA A 131 -13.78 0.84 0.01
CA ALA A 131 -14.18 2.17 0.48
C ALA A 131 -15.50 2.15 1.25
N SER A 132 -16.47 1.34 0.82
CA SER A 132 -17.76 1.20 1.50
C SER A 132 -17.62 0.54 2.87
N GLU A 133 -16.84 -0.53 2.99
CA GLU A 133 -16.59 -1.17 4.29
C GLU A 133 -15.86 -0.22 5.25
N VAL A 134 -14.82 0.48 4.77
CA VAL A 134 -14.11 1.50 5.56
C VAL A 134 -15.06 2.61 6.02
N LYS A 135 -15.90 3.13 5.12
CA LYS A 135 -16.91 4.15 5.43
C LYS A 135 -17.82 3.68 6.56
N LEU A 136 -18.37 2.47 6.46
CA LEU A 136 -19.29 1.92 7.47
C LEU A 136 -18.60 1.78 8.83
N THR A 137 -17.35 1.31 8.87
CA THR A 137 -16.58 1.23 10.11
C THR A 137 -16.32 2.62 10.72
N LEU A 138 -15.94 3.60 9.90
CA LEU A 138 -15.70 4.97 10.35
C LEU A 138 -17.00 5.63 10.86
N MET A 139 -18.14 5.39 10.21
CA MET A 139 -19.44 5.94 10.61
C MET A 139 -19.94 5.46 11.98
N ASN A 140 -19.35 4.41 12.56
CA ASN A 140 -19.63 4.02 13.94
C ASN A 140 -19.08 5.03 14.96
N LEU A 141 -18.18 5.93 14.55
CA LEU A 141 -17.53 6.92 15.41
C LEU A 141 -17.65 8.36 14.87
N TYR A 142 -17.58 8.53 13.55
CA TYR A 142 -17.61 9.83 12.88
C TYR A 142 -18.98 10.10 12.26
N PRO A 143 -19.46 11.35 12.24
CA PRO A 143 -20.70 11.70 11.56
C PRO A 143 -20.57 11.55 10.04
N ASP A 144 -21.68 11.31 9.35
CA ASP A 144 -21.74 11.11 7.90
C ASP A 144 -21.09 12.26 7.11
N GLU A 145 -21.27 13.50 7.56
CA GLU A 145 -20.74 14.72 6.95
C GLU A 145 -19.30 15.06 7.39
N HIS A 146 -18.64 14.19 8.17
CA HIS A 146 -17.27 14.44 8.60
C HIS A 146 -16.36 14.66 7.38
N PRO A 147 -15.59 15.77 7.34
CA PRO A 147 -14.78 16.10 6.18
C PRO A 147 -13.59 15.15 6.07
N VAL A 148 -13.38 14.59 4.89
CA VAL A 148 -12.25 13.71 4.59
C VAL A 148 -11.62 14.09 3.26
N LYS A 149 -10.42 13.56 3.00
CA LYS A 149 -9.74 13.73 1.72
C LYS A 149 -9.41 12.38 1.10
N LEU A 150 -9.76 12.18 -0.16
CA LEU A 150 -9.20 11.09 -0.96
C LEU A 150 -8.01 11.62 -1.76
N ILE A 151 -6.90 10.88 -1.73
CA ILE A 151 -5.70 11.19 -2.48
C ILE A 151 -5.46 10.04 -3.45
N HIS A 152 -5.37 10.36 -4.73
CA HIS A 152 -5.13 9.40 -5.80
C HIS A 152 -3.78 9.67 -6.44
N ALA A 153 -3.00 8.61 -6.70
CA ALA A 153 -1.74 8.68 -7.43
C ALA A 153 -0.79 9.77 -6.90
N ALA A 154 -0.63 9.85 -5.58
CA ALA A 154 0.20 10.85 -4.91
C ALA A 154 1.62 10.89 -5.50
N GLY A 155 2.11 12.09 -5.82
CA GLY A 155 3.43 12.32 -6.40
C GLY A 155 3.55 11.98 -7.90
N MET A 156 2.47 11.56 -8.56
CA MET A 156 2.44 11.31 -10.01
C MET A 156 1.84 12.50 -10.77
N GLU A 157 2.05 12.57 -12.09
CA GLU A 157 1.51 13.64 -12.94
C GLU A 157 -0.02 13.73 -12.92
N ASN A 158 -0.69 12.60 -12.67
CA ASN A 158 -2.14 12.47 -12.58
C ASN A 158 -2.67 12.48 -11.13
N GLN A 159 -1.93 13.08 -10.19
CA GLN A 159 -2.38 13.22 -8.80
C GLN A 159 -3.72 13.96 -8.72
N ILE A 160 -4.64 13.45 -7.91
CA ILE A 160 -5.95 14.08 -7.62
C ILE A 160 -6.15 14.09 -6.11
N ILE A 161 -6.66 15.20 -5.57
CA ILE A 161 -7.11 15.30 -4.18
C ILE A 161 -8.58 15.69 -4.22
N GLU A 162 -9.44 14.87 -3.61
CA GLU A 162 -10.87 15.14 -3.47
C GLU A 162 -11.18 15.51 -2.02
N ASP A 163 -11.87 16.62 -1.82
CA ASP A 163 -12.46 17.03 -0.55
C ASP A 163 -13.95 16.64 -0.56
N LEU A 164 -14.35 15.74 0.34
CA LEU A 164 -15.73 15.24 0.37
C LEU A 164 -16.15 14.83 1.79
N PRO A 165 -17.47 14.74 2.07
CA PRO A 165 -17.95 14.15 3.31
C PRO A 165 -17.74 12.63 3.32
N LEU A 166 -17.55 12.06 4.52
CA LEU A 166 -17.32 10.63 4.73
C LEU A 166 -18.32 9.73 3.99
N TYR A 167 -19.60 10.11 3.93
CA TYR A 167 -20.61 9.29 3.25
C TYR A 167 -20.42 9.13 1.74
N GLU A 168 -19.60 9.97 1.10
CA GLU A 168 -19.37 9.96 -0.35
C GLU A 168 -18.14 9.20 -0.79
N ILE A 169 -17.29 8.71 0.12
CA ILE A 169 -15.98 8.15 -0.27
C ILE A 169 -16.07 7.00 -1.26
N ASP A 170 -17.07 6.12 -1.13
CA ASP A 170 -17.28 4.96 -1.99
C ASP A 170 -17.88 5.31 -3.36
N ARG A 171 -18.19 6.59 -3.61
CA ARG A 171 -18.79 7.09 -4.85
C ARG A 171 -17.76 7.72 -5.78
N SER A 172 -16.53 7.95 -5.33
CA SER A 172 -15.48 8.53 -6.16
C SER A 172 -15.24 7.66 -7.42
N PRO A 173 -15.16 8.28 -8.62
CA PRO A 173 -14.79 7.57 -9.84
C PRO A 173 -13.28 7.35 -9.96
N HIS A 174 -12.48 7.94 -9.06
CA HIS A 174 -11.02 7.90 -9.10
C HIS A 174 -10.41 6.80 -8.22
N ILE A 175 -11.23 6.11 -7.42
CA ILE A 175 -10.80 4.96 -6.62
C ILE A 175 -10.06 3.94 -7.48
N GLY A 176 -8.91 3.50 -6.98
CA GLY A 176 -8.04 2.52 -7.59
C GLY A 176 -6.82 2.23 -6.72
N LEU A 177 -5.90 1.39 -7.21
CA LEU A 177 -4.77 0.82 -6.45
C LEU A 177 -3.90 1.84 -5.70
N LEU A 178 -3.86 3.10 -6.14
CA LEU A 178 -3.04 4.17 -5.56
C LEU A 178 -3.87 5.20 -4.78
N THR A 179 -5.00 4.77 -4.22
CA THR A 179 -5.92 5.64 -3.46
C THR A 179 -5.69 5.48 -1.96
N VAL A 180 -5.63 6.60 -1.28
CA VAL A 180 -5.47 6.73 0.17
C VAL A 180 -6.52 7.68 0.70
N LEU A 181 -7.13 7.34 1.83
CA LEU A 181 -8.06 8.21 2.54
C LEU A 181 -7.34 8.89 3.69
N TYR A 182 -7.42 10.22 3.77
CA TYR A 182 -7.00 11.00 4.93
C TYR A 182 -8.23 11.45 5.71
N LEU A 183 -8.24 11.11 6.99
CA LEU A 183 -9.23 11.47 7.99
C LEU A 183 -8.54 12.43 8.98
N PRO A 184 -8.93 13.71 9.03
CA PRO A 184 -8.23 14.73 9.80
C PRO A 184 -8.41 14.60 11.32
#